data_AF-A0A927WMU0-F1
#
_entry.id   AF-A0A927WMU0-F1
#
_cell.length_a   1.000
_cell.length_b   1.000
_cell.length_c   1.000
_cell.angle_alpha   90.00
_cell.angle_beta   90.00
_cell.angle_gamma   90.00
#
_symmetry.space_group_name_H-M   'P 1'
#
loop_
_entity.id
_entity.type
_entity.pdbx_description
1 polymer ?
#
loop_
_entity_poly.entity_id
_entity_poly.type
_entity_poly.pdbx_seq_one_letter_code
_entity_poly.pdbx_strand_id
1 'polypeptide(L)'
;MNKSTLMKAWSFETDPWEGTHMIVYADTAGQAKRAAMEYVDNDFTEIRVYRVQWADKYGDYDNIPIDTFLKNGWWWPCHKCGTQVYEDNLGGYINEKEPVCDECWKELNHNE
;
A
#
# COMPACT_ATOMS: atom_id res chain seq x y z
N MET A 1 16.84 28.98 7.93
CA MET A 1 16.60 28.14 6.74
C MET A 1 15.93 26.86 7.23
N ASN A 2 14.61 26.77 7.15
CA ASN A 2 13.91 25.53 7.50
C ASN A 2 14.07 24.59 6.31
N LYS A 3 14.87 23.52 6.46
CA LYS A 3 14.74 22.36 5.59
C LYS A 3 13.33 21.84 5.82
N SER A 4 12.41 22.13 4.91
CA SER A 4 11.20 21.32 4.75
C SER A 4 11.72 19.91 4.47
N THR A 5 11.79 19.10 5.51
CA THR A 5 12.20 17.71 5.39
C THR A 5 10.91 17.00 5.05
N LEU A 6 10.82 16.51 3.82
CA LEU A 6 9.68 15.66 3.44
C LEU A 6 9.60 14.52 4.45
N MET A 7 8.42 14.30 5.01
CA MET A 7 8.19 13.20 5.93
C MET A 7 8.56 11.89 5.24
N LYS A 8 9.06 10.92 6.01
CA LYS A 8 9.51 9.65 5.46
C LYS A 8 8.35 8.66 5.45
N ALA A 9 8.27 7.81 4.43
CA ALA A 9 7.22 6.82 4.22
C ALA A 9 7.51 5.48 4.90
N TRP A 10 6.63 4.98 5.75
CA TRP A 10 6.82 3.76 6.53
C TRP A 10 5.67 2.78 6.32
N SER A 11 5.99 1.49 6.17
CA SER A 11 5.01 0.41 6.28
C SER A 11 4.90 0.00 7.73
N PHE A 12 3.81 -0.68 8.09
CA PHE A 12 3.68 -1.30 9.39
C PHE A 12 3.10 -2.70 9.27
N GLU A 13 3.47 -3.56 10.21
CA GLU A 13 2.97 -4.91 10.38
C GLU A 13 2.52 -5.06 11.84
N THR A 14 1.37 -5.72 12.00
CA THR A 14 0.82 -6.11 13.30
C THR A 14 0.87 -7.61 13.50
N ASP A 15 0.71 -8.37 12.43
CA ASP A 15 0.96 -9.80 12.36
C ASP A 15 1.97 -10.08 11.22
N PRO A 16 3.06 -10.83 11.46
CA PRO A 16 4.00 -11.23 10.40
C PRO A 16 3.36 -12.01 9.23
N TRP A 17 2.13 -12.52 9.38
CA TRP A 17 1.41 -13.27 8.36
C TRP A 17 0.40 -12.43 7.57
N GLU A 18 0.02 -11.25 8.06
CA GLU A 18 -0.93 -10.35 7.40
C GLU A 18 -0.22 -9.06 6.93
N GLY A 19 0.52 -9.19 5.83
CA GLY A 19 1.14 -8.04 5.18
C GLY A 19 0.10 -7.01 4.76
N THR A 20 0.22 -5.78 5.24
CA THR A 20 -0.72 -4.69 4.96
C THR A 20 -0.17 -3.77 3.85
N HIS A 21 -1.02 -3.34 2.91
CA HIS A 21 -0.65 -2.45 1.80
C HIS A 21 -0.62 -0.96 2.18
N MET A 22 -0.52 -0.64 3.48
CA MET A 22 -0.59 0.72 3.99
C MET A 22 0.79 1.35 4.23
N ILE A 23 0.89 2.64 3.92
CA ILE A 23 2.07 3.47 4.18
C ILE A 23 1.63 4.68 4.99
N VAL A 24 2.35 4.99 6.06
CA VAL A 24 2.21 6.20 6.87
C VAL A 24 3.43 7.09 6.71
N TYR A 25 3.24 8.41 6.82
CA TYR A 25 4.32 9.39 6.69
C TYR A 25 4.70 9.98 8.04
N ALA A 26 5.98 9.92 8.40
CA ALA A 26 6.51 10.44 9.66
C ALA A 26 8.03 10.67 9.61
N ASP A 27 8.56 11.57 10.46
CA ASP A 27 9.99 11.86 10.51
C ASP A 27 10.82 10.74 11.14
N THR A 28 10.22 10.02 12.09
CA THR A 28 10.83 8.97 12.90
C THR A 28 9.98 7.71 12.97
N ALA A 29 10.62 6.56 13.24
CA ALA A 29 9.93 5.28 13.41
C ALA A 29 8.90 5.29 14.55
N GLY A 30 9.19 6.00 15.65
CA GLY A 30 8.25 6.11 16.78
C GLY A 30 6.98 6.88 16.43
N GLN A 31 7.09 7.94 15.64
CA GLN A 31 5.92 8.65 15.10
C GLN A 31 5.16 7.80 14.09
N ALA A 32 5.86 7.06 13.22
CA ALA A 32 5.23 6.13 12.28
C ALA A 32 4.39 5.07 13.01
N LYS A 33 4.93 4.48 14.08
CA LYS A 33 4.17 3.52 14.92
C LYS A 33 2.92 4.16 15.52
N ARG A 34 3.02 5.40 16.04
CA ARG A 34 1.85 6.11 16.58
C ARG A 34 0.79 6.35 15.51
N ALA A 35 1.19 6.72 14.30
CA ALA A 35 0.26 6.88 13.19
C ALA A 35 -0.39 5.55 12.80
N ALA A 36 0.39 4.45 12.78
CA ALA A 36 -0.13 3.12 12.48
C ALA A 36 -1.23 2.66 13.46
N MET A 37 -1.19 3.08 14.73
CA MET A 37 -2.22 2.74 15.73
C MET A 37 -3.63 3.25 15.39
N GLU A 38 -3.78 4.19 14.45
CA GLU A 38 -5.10 4.62 13.97
C GLU A 38 -5.78 3.56 13.08
N TYR A 39 -4.97 2.66 12.51
CA TYR A 39 -5.41 1.67 11.52
C TYR A 39 -5.50 0.26 12.10
N VAL A 40 -4.98 0.03 13.30
CA VAL A 40 -4.85 -1.30 13.89
C VAL A 40 -5.19 -1.29 15.37
N ASP A 41 -5.80 -2.37 15.85
CA ASP A 41 -6.14 -2.57 17.26
C ASP A 41 -5.06 -3.39 17.98
N ASN A 42 -3.80 -2.98 17.80
CA ASN A 42 -2.63 -3.62 18.40
C ASN A 42 -1.92 -2.68 19.36
N ASP A 43 -1.27 -3.26 20.37
CA ASP A 43 -0.43 -2.50 21.28
C ASP A 43 0.77 -1.88 20.54
N PHE A 44 1.19 -0.69 20.98
CA PHE A 44 2.35 0.01 20.42
C PHE A 44 3.63 -0.85 20.37
N THR A 45 3.76 -1.78 21.32
CA THR A 45 4.88 -2.74 21.43
C THR A 45 4.81 -3.86 20.40
N GLU A 46 3.65 -4.14 19.83
CA GLU A 46 3.44 -5.20 18.83
C GLU A 46 3.68 -4.67 17.42
N ILE A 47 3.31 -3.42 17.15
CA ILE A 47 3.50 -2.79 15.83
C ILE A 47 4.98 -2.76 15.46
N ARG A 48 5.33 -3.31 14.29
CA ARG A 48 6.63 -3.16 13.63
C ARG A 48 6.48 -2.19 12.48
N VAL A 49 7.50 -1.36 12.26
CA VAL A 49 7.51 -0.40 11.15
C VAL A 49 8.78 -0.55 10.33
N TYR A 50 8.66 -0.41 9.02
CA TYR A 50 9.77 -0.55 8.08
C TYR A 50 9.84 0.64 7.14
N ARG A 51 11.06 1.00 6.74
CA ARG A 51 11.30 2.14 5.82
C ARG A 51 10.86 1.76 4.41
N VAL A 52 10.02 2.59 3.80
CA VAL A 52 9.58 2.46 2.40
C VAL A 52 10.19 3.61 1.59
N GLN A 53 11.50 3.54 1.37
CA GLN A 53 12.27 4.66 0.81
C GLN A 53 11.78 5.12 -0.57
N TRP A 54 11.27 4.19 -1.39
CA TRP A 54 10.73 4.52 -2.72
C TRP A 54 9.52 5.47 -2.64
N ALA A 55 8.78 5.46 -1.53
CA ALA A 55 7.57 6.23 -1.33
C ALA A 55 7.80 7.63 -0.75
N ASP A 56 9.02 7.95 -0.26
CA ASP A 56 9.34 9.25 0.35
C ASP A 56 9.00 10.44 -0.57
N LYS A 57 9.15 10.26 -1.88
CA LYS A 57 8.92 11.31 -2.89
C LYS A 57 7.46 11.74 -3.04
N TYR A 58 6.49 10.94 -2.57
CA TYR A 58 5.06 11.24 -2.74
C TYR A 58 4.48 12.08 -1.59
N GLY A 59 5.11 12.04 -0.41
CA GLY A 59 4.75 12.85 0.76
C GLY A 59 3.40 12.52 1.42
N ASP A 60 2.54 11.73 0.77
CA ASP A 60 1.24 11.26 1.25
C ASP A 60 0.88 9.93 0.56
N TYR A 61 0.08 9.09 1.22
CA TYR A 61 -0.38 7.81 0.71
C TYR A 61 -1.25 7.97 -0.53
N ASP A 62 -2.18 8.93 -0.51
CA ASP A 62 -3.14 9.17 -1.60
C ASP A 62 -2.47 9.68 -2.89
N ASN A 63 -1.24 10.17 -2.76
CA ASN A 63 -0.44 10.61 -3.90
C ASN A 63 0.28 9.46 -4.61
N ILE A 64 0.32 8.24 -4.04
CA ILE A 64 1.01 7.10 -4.60
C ILE A 64 0.09 6.37 -5.60
N PRO A 65 0.45 6.29 -6.90
CA PRO A 65 -0.32 5.49 -7.84
C PRO A 65 -0.26 4.01 -7.50
N ILE A 66 -1.38 3.28 -7.64
CA ILE A 66 -1.46 1.83 -7.39
C ILE A 66 -0.40 1.05 -8.18
N ASP A 67 -0.18 1.38 -9.45
CA ASP A 67 0.87 0.76 -10.27
C ASP A 67 2.28 0.90 -9.64
N THR A 68 2.53 1.99 -8.89
CA THR A 68 3.79 2.12 -8.14
C THR A 68 3.87 1.13 -6.98
N PHE A 69 2.78 0.89 -6.24
CA PHE A 69 2.76 -0.16 -5.21
C PHE A 69 3.09 -1.53 -5.82
N LEU A 70 2.39 -1.91 -6.90
CA LEU A 70 2.55 -3.21 -7.55
C LEU A 70 4.00 -3.43 -8.02
N LYS A 71 4.60 -2.45 -8.71
CA LYS A 71 6.01 -2.48 -9.17
C LYS A 71 7.04 -2.57 -8.04
N ASN A 72 6.66 -2.22 -6.82
CA ASN A 72 7.53 -2.35 -5.64
C ASN A 72 7.24 -3.61 -4.83
N GLY A 73 6.47 -4.56 -5.38
CA GLY A 73 6.16 -5.85 -4.77
C GLY A 73 5.05 -5.82 -3.72
N TRP A 74 4.25 -4.75 -3.68
CA TRP A 74 3.09 -4.64 -2.82
C TRP A 74 1.86 -5.17 -3.55
N TRP A 75 0.84 -5.59 -2.82
CA TRP A 75 -0.43 -6.01 -3.39
C TRP A 75 -1.50 -4.93 -3.21
N TRP A 76 -2.54 -5.02 -4.03
CA TRP A 76 -3.77 -4.25 -3.89
C TRP A 76 -4.98 -5.18 -4.00
N PRO A 77 -6.10 -4.95 -3.29
CA PRO A 77 -7.28 -5.78 -3.46
C PRO A 77 -7.86 -5.63 -4.86
N CYS A 78 -8.17 -6.77 -5.50
CA CYS A 78 -8.93 -6.80 -6.74
C CYS A 78 -10.29 -6.13 -6.51
N HIS A 79 -10.62 -5.15 -7.34
CA HIS A 79 -11.88 -4.41 -7.22
C HIS A 79 -13.13 -5.32 -7.33
N LYS A 80 -13.02 -6.44 -8.06
CA LYS A 80 -14.14 -7.37 -8.30
C LYS A 80 -14.33 -8.41 -7.21
N CYS A 81 -13.26 -9.08 -6.78
CA CYS A 81 -13.34 -10.27 -5.93
C CYS A 81 -12.58 -10.16 -4.62
N GLY A 82 -11.81 -9.09 -4.40
CA GLY A 82 -11.02 -8.87 -3.18
C GLY A 82 -9.71 -9.67 -3.11
N THR A 83 -9.44 -10.59 -4.05
CA THR A 83 -8.16 -11.32 -4.13
C THR A 83 -6.99 -10.34 -4.22
N GLN A 84 -5.86 -10.69 -3.59
CA GLN A 84 -4.63 -9.90 -3.67
C GLN A 84 -4.10 -9.85 -5.10
N VAL A 85 -4.01 -8.64 -5.66
CA VAL A 85 -3.41 -8.36 -6.96
C VAL A 85 -1.98 -7.89 -6.74
N TYR A 86 -1.04 -8.62 -7.29
CA TYR A 86 0.38 -8.29 -7.43
C TYR A 86 0.64 -7.88 -8.89
N GLU A 87 1.88 -7.47 -9.19
CA GLU A 87 2.27 -7.12 -10.56
C GLU A 87 2.11 -8.31 -11.55
N ASP A 88 2.32 -9.55 -11.09
CA ASP A 88 2.33 -10.75 -11.93
C ASP A 88 0.95 -11.33 -12.25
N ASN A 89 -0.08 -11.00 -11.46
CA ASN A 89 -1.47 -11.42 -11.68
C ASN A 89 -2.43 -10.25 -11.97
N LEU A 90 -1.90 -9.06 -12.24
CA LEU A 90 -2.68 -7.91 -12.68
C LEU A 90 -3.23 -8.15 -14.11
N GLY A 91 -4.56 -8.20 -14.24
CA GLY A 91 -5.22 -8.31 -15.53
C GLY A 91 -5.44 -6.96 -16.22
N GLY A 92 -5.79 -5.94 -15.43
CA GLY A 92 -6.03 -4.59 -15.93
C GLY A 92 -6.60 -3.66 -14.87
N TYR A 93 -7.11 -2.52 -15.30
CA TYR A 93 -7.73 -1.51 -14.43
C TYR A 93 -9.13 -1.16 -14.91
N ILE A 94 -10.07 -1.05 -13.97
CA ILE A 94 -11.36 -0.39 -14.18
C ILE A 94 -11.19 1.10 -13.87
N ASN A 95 -11.79 1.97 -14.69
CA ASN A 95 -11.74 3.44 -14.54
C ASN A 95 -10.32 3.99 -14.35
N GLU A 96 -9.30 3.33 -14.93
CA GLU A 96 -7.87 3.68 -14.84
C GLU A 96 -7.29 3.68 -13.40
N LYS A 97 -8.05 3.24 -12.40
CA LYS A 97 -7.68 3.37 -10.98
C LYS A 97 -7.95 2.12 -10.15
N GLU A 98 -8.76 1.19 -10.61
CA GLU A 98 -9.21 0.07 -9.80
C GLU A 98 -8.60 -1.23 -10.35
N PRO A 99 -7.56 -1.79 -9.72
CA PRO A 99 -6.89 -2.97 -10.25
C PRO A 99 -7.81 -4.19 -10.20
N VAL A 100 -7.71 -5.03 -11.22
CA VAL A 100 -8.48 -6.26 -11.36
C VAL A 100 -7.50 -7.41 -11.66
N CYS A 101 -7.68 -8.56 -10.99
CA CYS A 101 -6.88 -9.75 -11.26
C CYS A 101 -7.14 -10.29 -12.67
N ASP A 102 -6.19 -11.05 -13.20
CA ASP A 102 -6.25 -11.65 -14.53
C ASP A 102 -7.51 -12.50 -14.77
N GLU A 103 -7.99 -13.24 -13.77
CA GLU A 103 -9.22 -14.03 -13.83
C GLU A 103 -10.46 -13.15 -14.06
N CYS A 104 -10.68 -12.17 -13.18
CA CYS A 104 -11.81 -11.24 -13.32
C CYS A 104 -11.68 -10.38 -14.59
N TRP A 105 -10.46 -10.07 -15.02
CA TRP A 105 -10.24 -9.35 -16.28
C TRP A 105 -10.66 -10.18 -17.49
N LYS A 106 -10.35 -11.49 -17.52
CA LYS A 106 -10.84 -12.40 -18.56
C LYS A 106 -12.36 -12.44 -18.57
N GLU A 107 -13.01 -12.59 -17.42
CA GLU A 107 -14.49 -12.59 -17.33
C GLU A 107 -15.13 -11.30 -17.88
N LEU A 108 -14.52 -10.14 -17.63
CA LEU A 108 -15.01 -8.86 -18.14
C LEU A 108 -14.91 -8.78 -19.68
N ASN A 109 -13.85 -9.35 -20.26
CA ASN A 109 -13.56 -9.25 -21.70
C ASN A 109 -14.00 -10.46 -22.53
N HIS A 110 -14.55 -11.51 -21.92
CA HIS A 110 -15.07 -12.70 -22.61
C HIS A 110 -16.59 -12.65 -22.87
N ASN A 111 -17.26 -11.54 -22.54
CA ASN A 111 -18.69 -11.34 -22.80
C ASN A 111 -18.98 -10.60 -24.13
N GLU A 112 -18.04 -10.61 -25.09
CA GLU A 112 -18.24 -10.12 -26.48
C GLU A 112 -18.68 -11.22 -27.44
#